data_AF-A0A6B2XRE0-F1
#
_entry.id   AF-A0A6B2XRE0-F1
#
_cell.length_a   1.000
_cell.length_b   1.000
_cell.length_c   1.000
_cell.angle_alpha   90.00
_cell.angle_beta   90.00
_cell.angle_gamma   90.00
#
_symmetry.space_group_name_H-M   'P 1'
#
loop_
_entity.id
_entity.type
_entity.pdbx_description
1 polymer ?
#
loop_
_entity_poly.entity_id
_entity_poly.type
_entity_poly.pdbx_seq_one_letter_code
_entity_poly.pdbx_strand_id
1 'polypeptide(L)'
;TERAKGRTPEEIKAQLAEYDVWDRYDADHDGNFDEPDGYLDHLVVVHAGKDQTWGGGDQGKDAVWAHRWFAYWDQAGSAGPAGNKAGGVPVGDSGIWAGDYLTGGENSGVGLFAHEFGHDLGLPDLYSSDGDNGVNFWSLMSTASYLGKGR
;
A
#
# COMPACT_ATOMS: atom_id res chain seq x y z
N THR A 1 13.18 -6.48 -17.00
CA THR A 1 12.86 -5.11 -16.54
C THR A 1 12.03 -4.42 -17.61
N GLU A 2 11.29 -3.36 -17.30
CA GLU A 2 10.49 -2.61 -18.30
C GLU A 2 11.35 -2.09 -19.46
N ARG A 3 12.60 -1.69 -19.17
CA ARG A 3 13.59 -1.33 -20.19
C ARG A 3 13.95 -2.49 -21.12
N ALA A 4 14.03 -3.72 -20.60
CA ALA A 4 14.26 -4.91 -21.43
C ALA A 4 13.07 -5.24 -22.34
N LYS A 5 11.88 -4.70 -22.05
CA LYS A 5 10.71 -4.73 -22.93
C LYS A 5 10.72 -3.58 -23.97
N GLY A 6 11.76 -2.76 -24.00
CA GLY A 6 11.96 -1.69 -24.98
C GLY A 6 11.47 -0.30 -24.56
N ARG A 7 10.92 -0.15 -23.34
CA ARG A 7 10.43 1.14 -22.84
C ARG A 7 11.57 2.07 -22.46
N THR A 8 11.45 3.35 -22.81
CA THR A 8 12.45 4.36 -22.41
C THR A 8 12.26 4.75 -20.94
N PRO A 9 13.30 5.29 -20.27
CA PRO A 9 13.18 5.83 -18.93
C PRO A 9 12.06 6.88 -18.80
N GLU A 10 11.90 7.72 -19.83
CA GLU A 10 10.90 8.78 -19.88
C GLU A 10 9.48 8.21 -19.97
N GLU A 11 9.26 7.15 -20.77
CA GLU A 11 7.97 6.46 -20.85
C GLU A 11 7.59 5.77 -19.54
N ILE A 12 8.58 5.24 -18.82
CA ILE A 12 8.36 4.62 -17.51
C ILE A 12 8.01 5.71 -16.48
N LYS A 13 8.78 6.79 -16.45
CA LYS A 13 8.52 7.93 -15.57
C LYS A 13 7.15 8.57 -15.85
N ALA A 14 6.80 8.78 -17.11
CA ALA A 14 5.52 9.36 -17.50
C ALA A 14 4.35 8.49 -17.02
N GLN A 15 4.44 7.17 -17.17
CA GLN A 15 3.42 6.27 -16.64
C GLN A 15 3.35 6.32 -15.11
N LEU A 16 4.50 6.31 -14.42
CA LEU A 16 4.51 6.35 -12.95
C LEU A 16 3.91 7.66 -12.41
N ALA A 17 4.11 8.78 -13.11
CA ALA A 17 3.53 10.07 -12.76
C ALA A 17 1.99 10.12 -12.94
N GLU A 18 1.38 9.17 -13.64
CA GLU A 18 -0.09 9.04 -13.68
C GLU A 18 -0.67 8.50 -12.35
N TYR A 19 0.19 7.99 -11.46
CA TYR A 19 -0.17 7.41 -10.16
C TYR A 19 0.32 8.25 -8.96
N ASP A 20 0.73 9.50 -9.22
CA ASP A 20 1.14 10.51 -8.24
C ASP A 20 0.29 11.75 -8.55
N VAL A 21 -0.91 11.81 -7.97
CA VAL A 21 -1.87 12.89 -8.20
C VAL A 21 -2.41 13.50 -6.92
N TRP A 22 -2.13 12.92 -5.75
CA TRP A 22 -2.71 13.33 -4.48
C TRP A 22 -1.66 13.54 -3.39
N ASP A 23 -1.47 14.79 -2.99
CA ASP A 23 -0.68 15.17 -1.82
C ASP A 23 -1.53 15.00 -0.57
N ARG A 24 -1.59 13.76 -0.09
CA ARG A 24 -2.36 13.38 1.08
C ARG A 24 -2.06 14.21 2.33
N TYR A 25 -0.83 14.69 2.48
CA TYR A 25 -0.35 15.31 3.71
C TYR A 25 -0.15 16.82 3.58
N ASP A 26 -0.47 17.42 2.41
CA ASP A 26 -0.27 18.84 2.13
C ASP A 26 1.18 19.24 2.46
N ALA A 27 2.12 18.53 1.83
CA ALA A 27 3.54 18.55 2.17
C ALA A 27 4.15 19.95 2.04
N ASP A 28 3.68 20.76 1.09
CA ASP A 28 4.11 22.14 0.89
C ASP A 28 3.23 23.19 1.61
N HIS A 29 2.17 22.75 2.26
CA HIS A 29 1.26 23.53 3.13
C HIS A 29 0.52 24.64 2.39
N ASP A 30 0.13 24.41 1.15
CA ASP A 30 -0.64 25.36 0.34
C ASP A 30 -2.17 25.11 0.38
N GLY A 31 -2.58 23.97 0.96
CA GLY A 31 -3.97 23.55 1.14
C GLY A 31 -4.60 22.90 -0.10
N ASN A 32 -3.82 22.64 -1.15
CA ASN A 32 -4.23 21.93 -2.35
C ASN A 32 -3.75 20.47 -2.29
N PHE A 33 -4.68 19.56 -2.00
CA PHE A 33 -4.37 18.14 -1.95
C PHE A 33 -4.38 17.49 -3.35
N ASP A 34 -5.01 18.12 -4.34
CA ASP A 34 -5.18 17.56 -5.69
C ASP A 34 -3.95 17.87 -6.58
N GLU A 35 -2.76 17.56 -6.08
CA GLU A 35 -1.48 17.74 -6.77
C GLU A 35 -0.44 16.67 -6.40
N PRO A 36 0.60 16.45 -7.22
CA PRO A 36 1.60 15.42 -6.96
C PRO A 36 2.54 15.78 -5.80
N ASP A 37 2.86 14.81 -4.95
CA ASP A 37 3.80 14.95 -3.84
C ASP A 37 5.13 14.19 -4.05
N GLY A 38 5.24 13.47 -5.16
CA GLY A 38 6.40 12.67 -5.56
C GLY A 38 6.36 11.21 -5.12
N TYR A 39 5.33 10.79 -4.39
CA TYR A 39 5.06 9.40 -4.03
C TYR A 39 3.94 8.80 -4.89
N LEU A 40 3.97 7.49 -5.10
CA LEU A 40 2.79 6.78 -5.63
C LEU A 40 1.66 6.87 -4.60
N ASP A 41 0.47 7.30 -5.03
CA ASP A 41 -0.67 7.56 -4.14
C ASP A 41 -1.12 6.28 -3.41
N HIS A 42 -1.26 5.18 -4.17
CA HIS A 42 -1.83 3.92 -3.70
C HIS A 42 -1.05 2.72 -4.28
N LEU A 43 -0.08 2.19 -3.53
CA LEU A 43 0.73 1.04 -3.97
C LEU A 43 0.23 -0.27 -3.37
N VAL A 44 -0.19 -1.20 -4.23
CA VAL A 44 -0.51 -2.59 -3.84
C VAL A 44 0.57 -3.54 -4.35
N VAL A 45 1.16 -4.29 -3.42
CA VAL A 45 2.15 -5.33 -3.69
C VAL A 45 1.52 -6.70 -3.47
N VAL A 46 1.37 -7.46 -4.54
CA VAL A 46 0.91 -8.85 -4.45
C VAL A 46 2.10 -9.79 -4.50
N HIS A 47 2.34 -10.55 -3.43
CA HIS A 47 3.44 -11.51 -3.38
C HIS A 47 2.97 -12.92 -3.74
N ALA A 48 3.87 -13.71 -4.33
CA ALA A 48 3.59 -15.10 -4.68
C ALA A 48 3.33 -15.94 -3.42
N GLY A 49 2.49 -16.97 -3.58
CA GLY A 49 2.17 -17.90 -2.51
C GLY A 49 1.05 -17.45 -1.59
N LYS A 50 0.80 -18.25 -0.56
CA LYS A 50 -0.33 -18.06 0.34
C LYS A 50 0.03 -17.07 1.45
N ASP A 51 -0.85 -16.10 1.70
CA ASP A 51 -0.66 -15.10 2.76
C ASP A 51 -0.59 -15.77 4.15
N GLN A 52 0.23 -15.19 5.05
CA GLN A 52 0.36 -15.68 6.41
C GLN A 52 -0.96 -15.65 7.20
N THR A 53 -1.88 -14.73 6.87
CA THR A 53 -3.24 -14.66 7.44
C THR A 53 -3.98 -15.99 7.35
N TRP A 54 -3.75 -16.76 6.27
CA TRP A 54 -4.36 -18.08 6.07
C TRP A 54 -3.38 -19.24 6.30
N GLY A 55 -2.34 -19.01 7.10
CA GLY A 55 -1.36 -20.01 7.51
C GLY A 55 -0.20 -20.20 6.53
N GLY A 56 -0.04 -19.32 5.54
CA GLY A 56 1.19 -19.22 4.74
C GLY A 56 1.49 -20.34 3.74
N GLY A 57 0.66 -21.39 3.69
CA GLY A 57 0.82 -22.48 2.72
C GLY A 57 2.16 -23.20 2.87
N ASP A 58 2.87 -23.39 1.76
CA ASP A 58 4.18 -24.07 1.74
C ASP A 58 5.25 -23.27 2.50
N GLN A 59 5.11 -21.95 2.60
CA GLN A 59 6.01 -21.06 3.34
C GLN A 59 5.66 -20.98 4.83
N GLY A 60 4.46 -21.39 5.24
CA GLY A 60 4.04 -21.42 6.64
C GLY A 60 4.26 -20.07 7.36
N LYS A 61 5.07 -20.07 8.43
CA LYS A 61 5.38 -18.84 9.19
C LYS A 61 6.38 -17.93 8.49
N ASP A 62 7.03 -18.38 7.43
CA ASP A 62 7.96 -17.55 6.65
C ASP A 62 7.21 -16.75 5.56
N ALA A 63 5.90 -16.99 5.39
CA ALA A 63 5.06 -16.17 4.53
C ALA A 63 4.91 -14.75 5.10
N VAL A 64 4.75 -13.77 4.22
CA VAL A 64 4.40 -12.40 4.59
C VAL A 64 2.93 -12.35 5.00
N TRP A 65 2.64 -11.64 6.07
CA TRP A 65 1.28 -11.30 6.49
C TRP A 65 0.84 -10.06 5.72
N ALA A 66 -0.35 -10.07 5.13
CA ALA A 66 -0.98 -8.86 4.63
C ALA A 66 -1.02 -7.73 5.68
N HIS A 67 -0.68 -6.53 5.24
CA HIS A 67 -0.73 -5.29 6.04
C HIS A 67 -0.55 -4.06 5.14
N ARG A 68 -0.94 -2.91 5.67
CA ARG A 68 -0.48 -1.58 5.24
C ARG A 68 0.70 -1.11 6.08
N TRP A 69 1.71 -0.50 5.46
CA TRP A 69 2.80 0.17 6.18
C TRP A 69 3.46 1.29 5.35
N PHE A 70 4.25 2.14 6.00
CA PHE A 70 5.09 3.13 5.32
C PHE A 70 6.56 2.66 5.28
N ALA A 71 7.09 2.43 4.09
CA ALA A 71 8.45 1.95 3.88
C ALA A 71 9.48 2.95 4.41
N TYR A 72 10.43 2.48 5.24
CA TYR A 72 11.52 3.30 5.78
C TYR A 72 11.08 4.64 6.42
N TRP A 73 9.95 4.63 7.13
CA TRP A 73 9.42 5.81 7.82
C TRP A 73 10.42 6.40 8.84
N ASP A 74 11.34 5.57 9.35
CA ASP A 74 12.42 5.96 10.26
C ASP A 74 13.48 6.86 9.58
N GLN A 75 13.44 7.00 8.26
CA GLN A 75 14.32 7.86 7.47
C GLN A 75 13.70 9.24 7.15
N ALA A 76 12.52 9.55 7.70
CA ALA A 76 11.89 10.85 7.54
C ALA A 76 12.86 12.00 7.90
N GLY A 77 12.83 13.06 7.09
CA GLY A 77 13.77 14.19 7.15
C GLY A 77 15.09 13.97 6.39
N SER A 78 15.39 12.74 5.96
CA SER A 78 16.65 12.42 5.24
C SER A 78 16.43 11.80 3.86
N ALA A 79 15.36 11.02 3.66
CA ALA A 79 15.03 10.34 2.40
C ALA A 79 13.62 10.68 1.91
N GLY A 80 13.38 10.55 0.60
CA GLY A 80 12.12 10.86 -0.06
C GLY A 80 12.28 11.72 -1.33
N PRO A 81 11.19 12.09 -2.02
CA PRO A 81 11.13 13.09 -3.06
C PRO A 81 11.79 14.43 -2.70
N ALA A 82 11.98 15.29 -3.69
CA ALA A 82 12.42 16.67 -3.43
C ALA A 82 11.26 17.45 -2.80
N GLY A 83 11.52 18.21 -1.72
CA GLY A 83 10.46 18.93 -1.00
C GLY A 83 9.68 18.08 0.00
N ASN A 84 9.47 16.80 -0.27
CA ASN A 84 8.74 15.87 0.60
C ASN A 84 9.65 14.72 1.09
N LYS A 85 10.23 14.84 2.29
CA LYS A 85 11.19 13.85 2.86
C LYS A 85 10.55 12.94 3.90
N ALA A 86 9.54 12.16 3.52
CA ALA A 86 8.83 11.29 4.45
C ALA A 86 9.47 9.89 4.65
N GLY A 87 10.57 9.57 3.96
CA GLY A 87 11.14 8.22 3.90
C GLY A 87 10.84 7.53 2.57
N GLY A 88 10.65 6.21 2.58
CA GLY A 88 10.29 5.43 1.38
C GLY A 88 11.48 4.92 0.56
N VAL A 89 11.18 4.42 -0.62
CA VAL A 89 12.15 3.82 -1.57
C VAL A 89 11.98 4.45 -2.95
N PRO A 90 13.05 4.82 -3.66
CA PRO A 90 12.92 5.29 -5.04
C PRO A 90 12.50 4.13 -5.96
N VAL A 91 11.58 4.40 -6.87
CA VAL A 91 11.18 3.44 -7.91
C VAL A 91 12.21 3.47 -9.03
N GLY A 92 13.30 2.73 -8.83
CA GLY A 92 14.45 2.74 -9.72
C GLY A 92 15.08 4.13 -9.81
N ASP A 93 15.30 4.60 -11.03
CA ASP A 93 15.84 5.93 -11.35
C ASP A 93 14.77 6.89 -11.94
N SER A 94 13.48 6.59 -11.73
CA SER A 94 12.36 7.38 -12.28
C SER A 94 12.21 8.77 -11.63
N GLY A 95 12.68 8.92 -10.39
CA GLY A 95 12.43 10.10 -9.56
C GLY A 95 11.12 10.05 -8.76
N ILE A 96 10.27 9.04 -8.99
CA ILE A 96 9.07 8.75 -8.18
C ILE A 96 9.45 7.81 -7.03
N TRP A 97 8.79 7.96 -5.89
CA TRP A 97 9.04 7.18 -4.68
C TRP A 97 7.83 6.32 -4.31
N ALA A 98 8.10 5.24 -3.58
CA ALA A 98 7.08 4.45 -2.89
C ALA A 98 7.26 4.66 -1.39
N GLY A 99 6.23 5.17 -0.72
CA GLY A 99 6.18 5.41 0.71
C GLY A 99 5.21 4.46 1.37
N ASP A 100 3.93 4.80 1.31
CA ASP A 100 2.85 3.94 1.77
C ASP A 100 2.64 2.77 0.81
N TYR A 101 2.38 1.58 1.37
CA TYR A 101 2.05 0.41 0.58
C TYR A 101 1.15 -0.54 1.36
N LEU A 102 0.40 -1.31 0.59
CA LEU A 102 -0.38 -2.45 1.02
C LEU A 102 0.26 -3.71 0.44
N THR A 103 0.40 -4.76 1.23
CA THR A 103 0.84 -6.07 0.74
C THR A 103 -0.17 -7.17 1.04
N GLY A 104 -0.23 -8.19 0.18
CA GLY A 104 -0.99 -9.41 0.43
C GLY A 104 -0.60 -10.55 -0.50
N GLY A 105 -0.87 -11.78 -0.10
CA GLY A 105 -0.56 -12.97 -0.89
C GLY A 105 -1.41 -13.11 -2.16
N GLU A 106 -0.93 -13.86 -3.14
CA GLU A 106 -1.60 -14.16 -4.43
C GLU A 106 -3.01 -14.75 -4.26
N ASN A 107 -3.25 -15.43 -3.14
CA ASN A 107 -4.55 -16.02 -2.80
C ASN A 107 -5.51 -15.04 -2.10
N SER A 108 -5.11 -13.79 -1.90
CA SER A 108 -5.90 -12.78 -1.19
C SER A 108 -7.12 -12.38 -2.02
N GLY A 109 -8.31 -12.43 -1.40
CA GLY A 109 -9.55 -12.04 -2.05
C GLY A 109 -9.79 -10.52 -2.00
N VAL A 110 -10.77 -10.06 -2.78
CA VAL A 110 -11.16 -8.63 -2.85
C VAL A 110 -11.45 -8.00 -1.48
N GLY A 111 -12.00 -8.77 -0.53
CA GLY A 111 -12.34 -8.27 0.80
C GLY A 111 -11.12 -7.84 1.62
N LEU A 112 -9.99 -8.55 1.49
CA LEU A 112 -8.74 -8.18 2.15
C LEU A 112 -8.17 -6.90 1.56
N PHE A 113 -8.05 -6.84 0.23
CA PHE A 113 -7.55 -5.62 -0.44
C PHE A 113 -8.45 -4.42 -0.17
N ALA A 114 -9.77 -4.60 -0.12
CA ALA A 114 -10.70 -3.53 0.19
C ALA A 114 -10.58 -3.06 1.66
N HIS A 115 -10.33 -3.96 2.60
CA HIS A 115 -10.07 -3.61 4.00
C HIS A 115 -8.81 -2.77 4.16
N GLU A 116 -7.70 -3.26 3.60
CA GLU A 116 -6.41 -2.59 3.67
C GLU A 116 -6.42 -1.26 2.88
N PHE A 117 -7.14 -1.18 1.76
CA PHE A 117 -7.37 0.10 1.07
C PHE A 117 -8.21 1.06 1.92
N GLY A 118 -9.12 0.54 2.74
CA GLY A 118 -9.82 1.33 3.75
C GLY A 118 -8.85 1.98 4.75
N HIS A 119 -7.82 1.26 5.20
CA HIS A 119 -6.74 1.87 5.97
C HIS A 119 -6.07 2.95 5.16
N ASP A 120 -5.75 2.71 3.90
CA ASP A 120 -5.14 3.70 3.03
C ASP A 120 -6.02 4.97 2.85
N LEU A 121 -7.33 4.90 3.04
CA LEU A 121 -8.20 6.09 3.13
C LEU A 121 -8.25 6.74 4.54
N GLY A 122 -7.53 6.18 5.51
CA GLY A 122 -7.45 6.66 6.89
C GLY A 122 -8.44 6.01 7.86
N LEU A 123 -9.12 4.92 7.46
CA LEU A 123 -10.05 4.23 8.34
C LEU A 123 -9.31 3.34 9.34
N PRO A 124 -9.68 3.35 10.65
CA PRO A 124 -9.05 2.50 11.64
C PRO A 124 -9.61 1.08 11.60
N ASP A 125 -8.85 0.14 12.16
CA ASP A 125 -9.38 -1.18 12.50
C ASP A 125 -10.52 -1.08 13.52
N LEU A 126 -11.59 -1.81 13.23
CA LEU A 126 -12.79 -1.92 14.06
C LEU A 126 -12.98 -3.34 14.57
N TYR A 127 -11.93 -4.17 14.67
CA TYR A 127 -11.93 -5.40 15.47
C TYR A 127 -11.20 -5.15 16.81
N SER A 128 -11.45 -5.99 17.84
CA SER A 128 -10.64 -5.96 19.05
C SER A 128 -9.39 -6.82 18.86
N SER A 129 -8.27 -6.46 19.48
CA SER A 129 -7.07 -7.32 19.55
C SER A 129 -7.35 -8.71 20.13
N ASP A 130 -8.46 -8.82 20.85
CA ASP A 130 -8.89 -10.01 21.58
C ASP A 130 -9.88 -10.87 20.76
N GLY A 131 -10.17 -10.46 19.52
CA GLY A 131 -10.91 -11.24 18.51
C GLY A 131 -12.43 -11.15 18.57
N ASP A 132 -13.02 -10.60 19.64
CA ASP A 132 -14.48 -10.44 19.79
C ASP A 132 -14.85 -8.97 20.03
N ASN A 133 -15.75 -8.43 19.20
CA ASN A 133 -16.36 -7.13 19.44
C ASN A 133 -17.76 -7.00 18.81
N GLY A 134 -18.52 -5.98 19.18
CA GLY A 134 -19.89 -5.80 18.67
C GLY A 134 -20.00 -5.42 17.18
N VAL A 135 -18.89 -5.16 16.48
CA VAL A 135 -18.88 -4.76 15.06
C VAL A 135 -18.88 -5.99 14.17
N ASN A 136 -17.99 -6.95 14.41
CA ASN A 136 -17.92 -8.22 13.69
C ASN A 136 -18.14 -8.06 12.16
N PHE A 137 -19.13 -8.77 11.62
CA PHE A 137 -19.44 -8.85 10.20
C PHE A 137 -20.22 -7.62 9.65
N TRP A 138 -20.46 -6.59 10.45
CA TRP A 138 -21.19 -5.39 10.03
C TRP A 138 -20.33 -4.34 9.34
N SER A 139 -19.00 -4.42 9.47
CA SER A 139 -18.08 -3.47 8.85
C SER A 139 -16.94 -4.15 8.13
N LEU A 140 -16.62 -3.65 6.92
CA LEU A 140 -15.44 -4.05 6.16
C LEU A 140 -14.16 -3.87 6.98
N MET A 141 -14.09 -2.83 7.83
CA MET A 141 -12.96 -2.55 8.72
C MET A 141 -12.91 -3.46 9.96
N SER A 142 -13.71 -4.52 9.99
CA SER A 142 -13.71 -5.56 11.02
C SER A 142 -13.69 -6.92 10.31
N THR A 143 -14.32 -7.96 10.87
CA THR A 143 -14.26 -9.31 10.28
C THR A 143 -15.06 -9.48 8.98
N ALA A 144 -15.77 -8.44 8.51
CA ALA A 144 -16.54 -8.52 7.27
C ALA A 144 -15.67 -8.66 6.01
N SER A 145 -14.39 -8.26 6.07
CA SER A 145 -13.40 -8.44 4.98
C SER A 145 -13.16 -9.91 4.62
N TYR A 146 -13.49 -10.83 5.53
CA TYR A 146 -13.37 -12.27 5.34
C TYR A 146 -14.70 -12.94 4.92
N LEU A 147 -15.77 -12.17 4.72
CA LEU A 147 -17.06 -12.74 4.31
C LEU A 147 -17.01 -13.21 2.86
N GLY A 148 -17.68 -14.34 2.62
CA GLY A 148 -17.73 -14.95 1.31
C GLY A 148 -16.49 -15.77 0.99
N LYS A 149 -16.44 -16.32 -0.22
CA LYS A 149 -15.37 -17.23 -0.63
C LYS A 149 -14.17 -16.53 -1.27
N GLY A 150 -14.24 -15.21 -1.47
CA GLY A 150 -13.15 -14.41 -2.04
C GLY A 150 -12.76 -14.79 -3.47
N ARG A 151 -13.68 -15.38 -4.24
CA ARG A 151 -13.50 -15.88 -5.63
C ARG A 151 -14.71 -15.49 -6.46
#